data_AF-A0A5S9MIH6-F1
#
_entry.id   AF-A0A5S9MIH6-F1
#
_cell.length_a   1.000
_cell.length_b   1.000
_cell.length_c   1.000
_cell.angle_alpha   90.00
_cell.angle_beta   90.00
_cell.angle_gamma   90.00
#
_symmetry.space_group_name_H-M   'P 1'
#
loop_
_entity.id
_entity.type
_entity.pdbx_description
1 polymer ?
#
loop_
_entity_poly.entity_id
_entity_poly.type
_entity_poly.pdbx_seq_one_letter_code
_entity_poly.pdbx_strand_id
1 'polypeptide(L)' 'MEKLNIAGGDPLRGTVHISGAKNSAVALIPATILADSPVTIEGLPHISDIDTLRDLLEEIGGKVTFEKR' A
#
# COMPACT_ATOMS: atom_id res chain seq x y z
N MET A 1 -0.91 -16.82 -14.84
CA MET A 1 0.10 -17.05 -13.78
C MET A 1 1.34 -16.29 -14.14
N GLU A 2 1.65 -15.27 -13.36
CA GLU A 2 2.95 -14.59 -13.47
C GLU A 2 4.04 -15.49 -12.88
N LYS A 3 5.25 -15.39 -13.43
CA LYS A 3 6.42 -16.15 -12.98
C LYS A 3 7.60 -15.23 -12.90
N LEU A 4 8.35 -15.33 -11.80
CA LEU A 4 9.67 -14.72 -11.68
C LEU A 4 10.71 -15.76 -12.05
N ASN A 5 11.50 -15.49 -13.09
CA ASN A 5 12.64 -16.31 -13.47
C ASN A 5 13.92 -15.68 -12.92
N ILE A 6 14.55 -16.33 -11.95
CA ILE A 6 15.71 -15.79 -11.22
C ILE A 6 16.94 -16.61 -11.61
N ALA A 7 17.96 -15.95 -12.16
CA ALA A 7 19.29 -16.52 -12.33
C ALA A 7 20.12 -16.27 -11.07
N GLY A 8 20.66 -17.33 -10.47
CA GLY A 8 21.57 -17.24 -9.33
C GLY A 8 23.02 -17.02 -9.77
N GLY A 9 23.91 -16.79 -8.79
CA GLY A 9 25.36 -16.69 -9.00
C GLY A 9 25.97 -15.35 -8.58
N ASP A 10 25.15 -14.30 -8.45
CA ASP A 10 25.61 -12.94 -8.16
C ASP A 10 25.28 -12.51 -6.71
N PRO A 11 26.28 -12.19 -5.87
CA PRO A 11 26.04 -11.58 -4.57
C PRO A 11 25.41 -10.19 -4.70
N LEU A 12 24.32 -9.95 -3.97
CA LEU A 12 23.69 -8.63 -3.93
C LEU A 12 24.60 -7.59 -3.25
N ARG A 13 24.74 -6.41 -3.88
CA ARG A 13 25.45 -5.26 -3.33
C ARG A 13 24.65 -3.99 -3.59
N GLY A 14 24.44 -3.19 -2.53
CA GLY A 14 23.75 -1.92 -2.61
C GLY A 14 22.80 -1.70 -1.44
N THR A 15 21.98 -0.66 -1.57
CA THR A 15 20.96 -0.28 -0.59
C THR A 15 19.64 -0.04 -1.30
N VAL A 16 18.54 -0.46 -0.68
CA VAL A 16 17.19 -0.20 -1.17
C VAL A 16 16.37 0.49 -0.08
N HIS A 17 15.41 1.31 -0.48
CA HIS A 17 14.43 1.88 0.43
C HIS A 17 13.23 0.93 0.52
N ILE A 18 12.83 0.60 1.74
CA ILE A 18 11.68 -0.27 1.99
C ILE A 18 10.44 0.62 2.16
N SER A 19 9.32 0.20 1.56
CA SER A 19 8.03 0.84 1.78
C SER A 19 7.48 0.57 3.19
N GLY A 20 6.41 1.25 3.58
CA GLY A 20 5.75 1.02 4.86
C GLY A 20 5.21 -0.40 5.04
N ALA A 21 4.91 -0.74 6.29
CA ALA A 21 4.49 -2.09 6.67
C ALA A 21 3.04 -2.39 6.25
N LYS A 22 2.84 -3.56 5.62
CA LYS A 22 1.50 -4.07 5.24
C LYS A 22 0.51 -4.00 6.41
N ASN A 23 0.86 -4.56 7.56
CA ASN A 23 -0.07 -4.72 8.66
C ASN A 23 -0.50 -3.37 9.26
N SER A 24 0.38 -2.37 9.22
CA SER A 24 0.03 -1.00 9.62
C SER A 24 -0.93 -0.38 8.61
N ALA A 25 -0.66 -0.52 7.31
CA ALA A 25 -1.54 0.00 6.27
C ALA A 25 -2.95 -0.59 6.31
N VAL A 26 -3.05 -1.92 6.47
CA VAL A 26 -4.33 -2.65 6.54
C VAL A 26 -5.15 -2.26 7.77
N ALA A 27 -4.52 -1.80 8.86
CA ALA A 27 -5.21 -1.28 10.03
C ALA A 27 -5.58 0.21 9.89
N LEU A 28 -4.67 1.04 9.36
CA LEU A 28 -4.86 2.48 9.28
C LEU A 28 -5.88 2.90 8.24
N ILE A 29 -5.92 2.23 7.07
CA ILE A 29 -6.84 2.60 5.99
C ILE A 29 -8.31 2.50 6.42
N PRO A 30 -8.80 1.38 7.02
CA PRO A 30 -10.16 1.32 7.53
C PRO A 30 -10.42 2.29 8.68
N ALA A 31 -9.42 2.57 9.53
CA ALA A 31 -9.58 3.52 10.64
C ALA A 31 -9.88 4.95 10.18
N THR A 32 -9.60 5.30 8.92
CA THR A 32 -9.91 6.63 8.35
C THR A 32 -11.40 6.96 8.37
N ILE A 33 -12.30 5.97 8.38
CA ILE A 33 -13.75 6.18 8.46
C ILE A 33 -14.20 6.83 9.78
N LEU A 34 -13.35 6.77 10.81
CA LEU A 34 -13.63 7.35 12.12
C LEU A 34 -13.23 8.82 12.22
N ALA A 35 -12.60 9.38 11.18
CA ALA A 35 -12.13 10.76 11.19
C ALA A 35 -13.20 11.72 10.63
N ASP A 36 -13.34 12.88 11.27
CA ASP A 36 -14.22 13.96 10.82
C ASP A 36 -13.56 14.89 9.78
N SER A 37 -12.33 14.57 9.36
CA SER A 37 -11.54 15.36 8.41
C SER A 37 -10.76 14.45 7.46
N PRO A 38 -10.31 14.96 6.28
CA PRO A 38 -9.43 14.20 5.40
C PRO A 38 -8.20 13.63 6.13
N VAL A 39 -7.87 12.37 5.84
CA VAL A 39 -6.70 11.68 6.41
C VAL A 39 -5.69 11.39 5.30
N THR A 40 -4.44 11.81 5.50
CA THR A 40 -3.33 11.50 4.60
C THR A 40 -2.46 10.42 5.23
N ILE A 41 -2.23 9.31 4.51
CA ILE A 41 -1.35 8.22 4.94
C ILE A 41 -0.16 8.16 3.99
N GLU A 42 1.04 8.40 4.51
CA GLU A 42 2.27 8.36 3.73
C GLU A 42 2.99 7.01 3.83
N GLY A 43 3.79 6.69 2.81
CA GLY A 43 4.67 5.53 2.82
C GLY A 43 3.96 4.19 2.68
N LEU A 44 2.72 4.16 2.17
CA LEU A 44 2.01 2.91 1.91
C LEU A 44 2.80 1.96 0.99
N PRO A 45 2.83 0.64 1.25
CA PRO A 45 3.39 -0.34 0.34
C PRO A 45 2.52 -0.47 -0.91
N HIS A 46 3.12 -0.70 -2.07
CA HIS A 46 2.37 -0.97 -3.30
C HIS A 46 2.05 -2.47 -3.41
N ILE A 47 0.93 -2.86 -2.81
CA ILE A 47 0.44 -4.25 -2.77
C ILE A 47 -1.08 -4.29 -2.96
N SER A 48 -1.60 -5.42 -3.44
CA SER A 48 -3.03 -5.59 -3.76
C SER A 48 -3.98 -5.39 -2.58
N ASP A 49 -3.52 -5.59 -1.34
CA ASP A 49 -4.32 -5.31 -0.15
C ASP A 49 -4.72 -3.82 -0.09
N ILE A 50 -3.86 -2.90 -0.54
CA ILE A 50 -4.11 -1.46 -0.54
C ILE A 50 -5.17 -1.10 -1.58
N ASP A 51 -5.07 -1.68 -2.78
CA ASP A 51 -6.07 -1.48 -3.84
C ASP A 51 -7.44 -2.01 -3.41
N THR A 52 -7.48 -3.20 -2.82
CA THR A 52 -8.72 -3.80 -2.31
C THR A 52 -9.39 -2.90 -1.25
N LEU A 53 -8.59 -2.35 -0.34
CA LEU A 53 -9.11 -1.46 0.69
C LEU A 53 -9.55 -0.10 0.14
N ARG A 54 -8.87 0.44 -0.89
CA ARG A 54 -9.36 1.62 -1.63
C ARG A 54 -10.75 1.31 -2.17
N ASP A 55 -10.90 0.23 -2.92
CA ASP A 55 -12.15 -0.12 -3.59
C ASP A 55 -13.29 -0.29 -2.57
N LEU A 56 -13.01 -0.96 -1.45
CA LEU A 56 -13.98 -1.12 -0.36
C LEU A 56 -14.40 0.22 0.28
N LEU A 57 -13.44 1.11 0.52
CA LEU A 57 -13.73 2.44 1.06
C LEU A 57 -14.59 3.27 0.11
N GLU A 58 -14.34 3.18 -1.20
CA GLU A 58 -15.14 3.88 -2.21
C GLU A 58 -16.55 3.29 -2.34
N GLU A 59 -16.69 1.96 -2.23
CA GLU A 59 -17.99 1.28 -2.25
C GLU A 59 -18.92 1.73 -1.11
N ILE A 60 -18.37 2.02 0.08
CA ILE A 60 -19.13 2.52 1.23
C ILE A 60 -19.30 4.06 1.22
N GLY A 61 -18.92 4.74 0.13
CA GLY A 61 -19.12 6.18 -0.07
C GLY A 61 -17.94 7.07 0.33
N GLY A 62 -16.81 6.49 0.71
CA GLY A 62 -15.56 7.21 0.91
C GLY A 62 -14.98 7.75 -0.40
N LYS A 63 -14.03 8.69 -0.29
CA LYS A 63 -13.27 9.19 -1.44
C LYS A 63 -11.80 8.96 -1.16
N VAL A 64 -11.13 8.22 -2.05
CA VAL A 64 -9.71 7.92 -1.91
C VAL A 64 -8.98 8.46 -3.11
N THR A 65 -7.84 9.11 -2.88
CA THR A 65 -6.98 9.62 -3.95
C THR A 65 -5.56 9.16 -3.68
N PHE A 66 -4.93 8.53 -4.68
CA PHE A 66 -3.50 8.27 -4.66
C PHE A 66 -2.77 9.41 -5.34
N GLU A 67 -1.96 10.13 -4.56
CA GLU A 67 -0.98 11.04 -5.14
C GLU A 67 0.22 10.23 -5.62
N LYS A 68 0.57 10.36 -6.90
CA LYS A 68 1.83 9.84 -7.42
C LYS A 68 2.96 10.66 -6.83
N ARG A 69 3.93 9.99 -6.22
CA ARG A 69 5.27 10.57 -6.01
C ARG A 69 6.00 10.71 -7.34
#